data_AF-A0AAE1GNG5-F1
#
_entry.id   AF-A0AAE1GNG5-F1
#
_cell.length_a   1.000
_cell.length_b   1.000
_cell.length_c   1.000
_cell.angle_alpha   90.00
_cell.angle_beta   90.00
_cell.angle_gamma   90.00
#
_symmetry.space_group_name_H-M   'P 1'
#
loop_
_entity.id
_entity.type
_entity.pdbx_description
1 polymer ?
#
loop_
_entity_poly.entity_id
_entity_poly.type
_entity_poly.pdbx_seq_one_letter_code
_entity_poly.pdbx_strand_id
1 'polypeptide(L)'
;MAEISTINARLDAIQYLAENCEPFYTLQSILGRFPDIDWIISMCVQLPKEDTEQRCEMRLNYVIALKNTLELLDPLANTLETPTNPLLASVRGVSHISSLPLSQAITLHQM
;
A
#
# COMPACT_ATOMS: atom_id res chain seq x y z
N MET A 1 10.50 -11.44 22.78
CA MET A 1 10.95 -12.63 22.01
C MET A 1 9.96 -12.84 20.89
N ALA A 2 10.39 -12.87 19.63
CA ALA A 2 9.49 -13.20 18.53
C ALA A 2 9.02 -14.65 18.71
N GLU A 3 7.74 -14.90 18.49
CA GLU A 3 7.18 -16.24 18.57
C GLU A 3 7.80 -17.12 17.47
N ILE A 4 8.15 -18.37 17.75
CA ILE A 4 8.80 -19.28 16.79
C ILE A 4 7.96 -19.41 15.51
N SER A 5 6.64 -19.39 15.65
CA SER A 5 5.66 -19.34 14.56
C SER A 5 5.92 -18.18 13.57
N THR A 6 6.22 -16.98 14.10
CA THR A 6 6.49 -15.78 13.29
C THR A 6 7.82 -15.88 12.56
N ILE A 7 8.82 -16.48 13.19
CA ILE A 7 10.14 -16.70 12.58
C ILE A 7 10.01 -17.68 11.41
N ASN A 8 9.33 -18.81 11.62
CA ASN A 8 9.13 -19.82 10.58
C ASN A 8 8.30 -19.28 9.43
N ALA A 9 7.21 -18.56 9.69
CA ALA A 9 6.40 -17.94 8.62
C ALA A 9 7.20 -16.99 7.74
N ARG A 10 8.13 -16.21 8.32
CA ARG A 10 9.04 -15.33 7.57
C ARG A 10 10.06 -16.13 6.78
N LEU A 11 10.62 -17.18 7.36
CA LEU A 11 11.56 -18.07 6.67
C LEU A 11 10.90 -18.70 5.44
N ASP A 12 9.69 -19.24 5.59
CA ASP A 12 8.93 -19.87 4.51
C ASP A 12 8.64 -18.87 3.37
N ALA A 13 8.33 -17.61 3.72
CA ALA A 13 8.09 -16.57 2.72
C ALA A 13 9.37 -16.17 1.97
N ILE A 14 10.50 -16.04 2.67
CA ILE A 14 11.80 -15.75 2.05
C ILE A 14 12.23 -16.93 1.17
N GLN A 15 12.06 -18.16 1.64
CA GLN A 15 12.41 -19.35 0.87
C GLN A 15 11.56 -19.45 -0.39
N TYR A 16 10.25 -19.20 -0.29
CA TYR A 16 9.38 -19.11 -1.47
C TYR A 16 9.88 -18.07 -2.49
N LEU A 17 10.25 -16.86 -2.04
CA LEU A 17 10.76 -15.82 -2.94
C LEU A 17 12.14 -16.16 -3.52
N ALA A 18 12.98 -16.87 -2.79
CA ALA A 18 14.29 -17.31 -3.26
C ALA A 18 14.19 -18.42 -4.32
N GLU A 19 13.21 -19.32 -4.18
CA GLU A 19 12.96 -20.42 -5.11
C GLU A 19 12.17 -19.97 -6.36
N ASN A 20 11.41 -18.88 -6.25
CA ASN A 20 10.57 -18.36 -7.33
C ASN A 20 11.04 -16.95 -7.75
N CYS A 21 11.96 -16.90 -8.73
CA CYS A 21 12.53 -15.63 -9.19
C CYS A 21 11.52 -14.68 -9.85
N GLU A 22 10.52 -15.19 -10.57
CA GLU A 22 9.52 -14.36 -11.26
C GLU A 22 8.68 -13.47 -10.31
N PRO A 23 8.03 -14.01 -9.25
CA PRO A 23 7.33 -13.17 -8.29
C PRO A 23 8.27 -12.25 -7.52
N PHE A 24 9.51 -12.68 -7.25
CA PHE A 24 10.50 -11.81 -6.60
C PHE A 24 10.81 -10.56 -7.43
N TYR A 25 11.17 -10.72 -8.72
CA TYR A 25 11.49 -9.58 -9.57
C TYR A 25 10.27 -8.71 -9.87
N THR A 26 9.10 -9.32 -10.02
CA THR A 26 7.83 -8.57 -10.21
C THR A 26 7.51 -7.72 -8.98
N LEU A 27 7.57 -8.30 -7.78
CA LEU A 27 7.35 -7.57 -6.52
C LEU A 27 8.40 -6.47 -6.33
N GLN A 28 9.67 -6.75 -6.60
CA GLN A 28 10.75 -5.75 -6.50
C GLN A 28 10.50 -4.56 -7.45
N SER A 29 10.08 -4.83 -8.69
CA SER A 29 9.77 -3.79 -9.67
C SER A 29 8.59 -2.92 -9.24
N ILE A 30 7.52 -3.54 -8.74
CA ILE A 30 6.32 -2.83 -8.28
C ILE A 30 6.63 -2.00 -7.02
N LEU A 31 7.25 -2.61 -6.01
CA LEU A 31 7.61 -1.94 -4.75
C LEU A 31 8.60 -0.79 -4.97
N GLY A 32 9.52 -0.92 -5.93
CA GLY A 32 10.44 0.15 -6.30
C GLY A 32 9.77 1.40 -6.92
N ARG A 33 8.51 1.29 -7.34
CA ARG A 33 7.72 2.43 -7.88
C ARG A 33 6.89 3.13 -6.81
N PHE A 34 6.74 2.56 -5.62
CA PHE A 34 6.02 3.21 -4.55
C PHE A 34 6.82 4.39 -4.01
N PRO A 35 6.25 5.61 -4.00
CA PRO A 35 6.84 6.74 -3.32
C PRO A 35 6.67 6.60 -1.79
N ASP A 36 7.25 7.53 -1.04
CA ASP A 36 6.98 7.67 0.39
C ASP A 36 5.50 8.02 0.62
N ILE A 37 4.70 7.01 1.00
CA ILE A 37 3.25 7.10 1.15
C ILE A 37 2.90 8.03 2.31
N ASP A 38 3.62 7.94 3.43
CA ASP A 38 3.37 8.77 4.61
C ASP A 38 3.62 10.25 4.30
N TRP A 39 4.68 10.53 3.53
CA TRP A 39 4.97 11.88 3.06
C TRP A 39 3.88 12.41 2.12
N ILE A 40 3.44 11.64 1.12
CA ILE A 40 2.38 12.08 0.19
C ILE A 40 1.06 12.34 0.92
N ILE A 41 0.67 11.45 1.85
CA ILE A 41 -0.53 11.63 2.65
C ILE A 41 -0.42 12.92 3.47
N SER A 42 0.73 13.14 4.12
CA SER A 42 1.00 14.36 4.88
C SER A 42 0.84 15.62 4.03
N MET A 43 1.36 15.61 2.80
CA MET A 43 1.21 16.74 1.87
C MET A 43 -0.23 16.96 1.40
N CYS A 44 -1.03 15.89 1.30
CA CYS A 44 -2.44 15.98 0.91
C CYS A 44 -3.34 16.50 2.05
N VAL A 45 -3.03 16.19 3.32
CA VAL A 45 -3.87 16.57 4.48
C VAL A 45 -3.51 17.93 5.08
N GLN A 46 -2.34 18.46 4.78
CA GLN A 46 -1.94 19.80 5.25
C GLN A 46 -2.77 20.87 4.53
N LEU A 47 -3.71 21.51 5.25
CA LEU A 47 -4.41 22.69 4.76
C LEU A 47 -3.51 23.93 4.91
N PRO A 48 -3.09 24.57 3.81
CA PRO A 48 -2.37 25.84 3.90
C PRO A 48 -3.30 26.94 4.41
N LYS A 49 -2.76 27.89 5.17
CA LYS A 49 -3.50 29.07 5.68
C LYS A 49 -3.86 30.08 4.59
N GLU A 50 -3.19 30.01 3.44
CA GLU A 50 -3.35 30.93 2.31
C GLU A 50 -3.30 30.14 1.01
N ASP A 51 -4.30 30.35 0.16
CA ASP A 51 -4.40 29.76 -1.18
C ASP A 51 -3.72 30.70 -2.19
N THR A 52 -2.59 30.26 -2.72
CA THR A 52 -1.92 30.87 -3.87
C THR A 52 -2.01 29.93 -5.07
N GLU A 53 -1.94 30.45 -6.29
CA GLU A 53 -1.97 29.64 -7.53
C GLU A 53 -0.90 28.52 -7.50
N GLN A 54 0.33 28.85 -7.11
CA GLN A 54 1.42 27.88 -6.96
C GLN A 54 1.10 26.78 -5.95
N ARG A 55 0.39 27.09 -4.86
CA ARG A 55 -0.04 26.08 -3.87
C ARG A 55 -1.17 25.21 -4.39
N CYS A 56 -2.07 25.76 -5.19
CA CYS A 56 -3.10 24.98 -5.88
C CYS A 56 -2.46 23.97 -6.85
N GLU A 57 -1.48 24.39 -7.64
CA GLU A 57 -0.73 23.51 -8.55
C GLU A 57 0.03 22.41 -7.79
N MET A 58 0.72 22.77 -6.70
CA MET A 58 1.40 21.78 -5.87
C MET A 58 0.44 20.74 -5.28
N ARG A 59 -0.73 21.16 -4.79
CA ARG A 59 -1.77 20.23 -4.30
C ARG A 59 -2.25 19.28 -5.38
N LEU A 60 -2.48 19.79 -6.59
CA LEU A 60 -2.86 18.97 -7.72
C LEU A 60 -1.80 17.90 -8.00
N ASN A 61 -0.52 18.27 -7.96
CA ASN A 61 0.59 17.33 -8.11
C ASN A 61 0.62 16.25 -7.01
N TYR A 62 0.36 16.61 -5.75
CA TYR A 62 0.28 15.63 -4.65
C TYR A 62 -0.88 14.66 -4.83
N VAL A 63 -2.05 15.15 -5.24
CA VAL A 63 -3.23 14.30 -5.53
C VAL A 63 -2.97 13.38 -6.71
N ILE A 64 -2.29 13.86 -7.76
CA ILE A 64 -1.87 13.02 -8.90
C ILE A 64 -0.87 11.95 -8.43
N ALA A 65 0.11 12.31 -7.62
CA ALA A 65 1.08 11.36 -7.07
C ALA A 65 0.39 10.29 -6.20
N LEU A 66 -0.58 10.69 -5.38
CA LEU A 66 -1.39 9.77 -4.59
C LEU A 66 -2.22 8.84 -5.49
N LYS A 67 -2.90 9.37 -6.50
CA LYS A 67 -3.65 8.57 -7.48
C LYS A 67 -2.75 7.53 -8.14
N ASN A 68 -1.59 7.95 -8.66
CA ASN A 68 -0.64 7.05 -9.30
C ASN A 68 -0.13 5.97 -8.32
N THR A 69 0.03 6.31 -7.04
CA THR A 69 0.41 5.36 -5.98
C THR A 69 -0.69 4.33 -5.74
N LEU A 70 -1.95 4.76 -5.69
CA LEU A 70 -3.10 3.86 -5.53
C LEU A 70 -3.28 2.92 -6.74
N GLU A 71 -2.97 3.39 -7.95
CA GLU A 71 -2.97 2.55 -9.16
C GLU A 71 -1.91 1.42 -9.14
N LEU A 72 -0.89 1.52 -8.28
CA LEU A 72 0.08 0.45 -8.06
C LEU A 72 -0.43 -0.66 -7.13
N LEU A 73 -1.56 -0.45 -6.44
CA LEU A 73 -2.13 -1.44 -5.54
C LEU A 73 -2.73 -2.63 -6.30
N ASP A 74 -3.38 -2.40 -7.43
CA ASP A 74 -3.95 -3.47 -8.27
C ASP A 74 -2.87 -4.45 -8.77
N PRO A 75 -1.77 -4.00 -9.42
CA PRO A 75 -0.72 -4.92 -9.85
C PRO A 75 -0.01 -5.58 -8.66
N LEU A 76 0.12 -4.90 -7.52
CA LEU A 76 0.66 -5.50 -6.29
C LEU A 76 -0.25 -6.62 -5.77
N ALA A 77 -1.56 -6.38 -5.69
CA ALA A 77 -2.55 -7.34 -5.24
C ALA A 77 -2.62 -8.58 -6.16
N ASN A 78 -2.56 -8.37 -7.48
CA ASN A 78 -2.54 -9.46 -8.46
C ASN A 78 -1.25 -10.29 -8.37
N THR A 79 -0.10 -9.64 -8.15
CA THR A 79 1.18 -10.34 -7.95
C THR A 79 1.18 -11.16 -6.65
N LEU A 80 0.45 -10.70 -5.63
CA LEU A 80 0.25 -11.39 -4.35
C LEU A 80 -0.94 -12.37 -4.34
N GLU A 81 -1.66 -12.54 -5.44
CA GLU A 81 -2.71 -13.55 -5.61
C GLU A 81 -2.14 -14.91 -6.03
N THR A 82 -1.06 -14.90 -6.79
CA THR A 82 -0.34 -16.09 -7.28
C THR A 82 0.43 -16.90 -6.21
N PRO A 83 1.03 -16.32 -5.15
CA PRO A 83 1.90 -17.06 -4.26
C PRO A 83 1.14 -17.94 -3.28
N THR A 84 1.53 -19.21 -3.23
CA THR A 84 1.03 -20.25 -2.31
C THR A 84 1.40 -19.99 -0.84
N ASN A 85 2.25 -18.99 -0.56
CA ASN A 85 2.73 -18.73 0.79
C ASN A 85 1.69 -17.97 1.63
N PRO A 86 1.30 -18.50 2.81
CA PRO A 86 0.25 -17.91 3.63
C PRO A 86 0.61 -16.52 4.19
N LEU A 87 1.89 -16.24 4.45
CA LEU A 87 2.32 -14.93 4.92
C LEU A 87 2.17 -13.88 3.81
N LEU A 88 2.59 -14.19 2.58
CA LEU A 88 2.42 -13.29 1.43
C LEU A 88 0.95 -13.06 1.09
N ALA A 89 0.12 -14.10 1.16
CA ALA A 89 -1.33 -13.99 1.00
C ALA A 89 -1.98 -13.14 2.11
N SER A 90 -1.49 -13.24 3.34
CA SER A 90 -2.01 -12.43 4.46
C SER A 90 -1.76 -10.93 4.26
N VAL A 91 -0.65 -10.54 3.63
CA VAL A 91 -0.36 -9.14 3.29
C VAL A 91 -1.41 -8.57 2.33
N ARG A 92 -1.91 -9.36 1.37
CA ARG A 92 -3.05 -8.98 0.52
C ARG A 92 -4.34 -8.83 1.34
N GLY A 93 -4.57 -9.71 2.33
CA GLY A 93 -5.76 -9.67 3.18
C GLY A 93 -5.88 -8.42 4.05
N VAL A 94 -4.76 -7.82 4.46
CA VAL A 94 -4.75 -6.52 5.17
C VAL A 94 -5.33 -5.39 4.29
N SER A 95 -5.21 -5.48 2.97
CA SER A 95 -5.84 -4.56 2.01
C SER A 95 -7.38 -4.67 1.95
N HIS A 96 -8.01 -5.69 2.52
CA HIS A 96 -9.48 -5.80 2.55
C HIS A 96 -10.11 -4.98 3.69
N ILE A 97 -9.30 -4.41 4.60
CA ILE A 97 -9.78 -3.54 5.68
C ILE A 97 -10.26 -2.17 5.14
N SER A 98 -9.87 -1.80 3.91
CA SER A 98 -10.39 -0.61 3.22
C SER A 98 -11.63 -0.87 2.35
N SER A 99 -12.18 -2.10 2.34
CA SER A 99 -13.44 -2.37 1.63
C SER A 99 -14.69 -1.92 2.41
N LEU A 100 -14.55 -1.15 3.48
CA LEU A 100 -15.66 -0.35 3.97
C LEU A 100 -15.93 0.72 2.91
N PRO A 101 -17.10 0.71 2.25
CA PRO A 101 -17.46 1.82 1.38
C PRO A 101 -17.37 3.10 2.21
N LEU A 102 -16.75 4.15 1.67
CA LEU A 102 -16.63 5.47 2.31
C LEU A 102 -17.97 5.99 2.87
N SER A 103 -19.11 5.50 2.37
CA SER A 103 -20.45 5.77 2.93
C SER A 103 -20.65 5.28 4.37
N GLN A 104 -19.92 4.26 4.82
CA GLN A 104 -20.00 3.76 6.20
C GLN A 104 -19.04 4.47 7.16
N ALA A 105 -17.92 5.03 6.66
CA ALA A 105 -16.95 5.76 7.48
C ALA A 105 -17.50 7.11 8.00
N ILE A 106 -18.39 7.76 7.24
CA ILE A 106 -18.95 9.08 7.61
C ILE A 106 -19.98 8.96 8.75
N THR A 107 -20.65 7.82 8.91
CA THR A 107 -21.74 7.66 9.90
C THR A 107 -21.21 7.51 11.34
N LEU A 108 -19.94 7.14 11.52
CA LEU A 108 -19.32 6.97 12.84
C LEU A 108 -18.75 8.27 13.44
N HIS A 109 -18.76 9.39 12.71
CA HIS A 109 -18.31 10.69 13.20
C HIS A 109 -19.44 11.68 13.52
N GLN A 110 -20.70 11.20 13.54
CA GLN A 110 -21.87 11.98 13.96
C GLN A 110 -22.70 11.31 15.08
N MET A 111 -22.09 10.47 15.92
CA MET A 111 -22.71 10.01 17.18
C MET A 111 -21.90 10.46 18.38
#